data_AF-A0A6J6MBT6-F1
#
_entry.id   AF-A0A6J6MBT6-F1
#
_cell.length_a   1.000
_cell.length_b   1.000
_cell.length_c   1.000
_cell.angle_alpha   90.00
_cell.angle_beta   90.00
_cell.angle_gamma   90.00
#
_symmetry.space_group_name_H-M   'P 1'
#
loop_
_entity.id
_entity.type
_entity.pdbx_description
1 polymer ?
#
loop_
_entity_poly.entity_id
_entity_poly.type
_entity_poly.pdbx_seq_one_letter_code
_entity_poly.pdbx_strand_id
1 'polypeptide(L)'
;MRLGVQRAYWYYWYAPTTLLGINMIDGSAPAIGYQNTYNWLVGGDVNCSTAAVNICSINKAGVISTVAWASTGSGAFTVPAGATVQTTAAGVTTPVVAGSPVTIGIMPTWFGAAS
;
A
#
# COMPACT_ATOMS: atom_id res chain seq x y z
N MET A 1 -1.04 -6.20 -14.13
CA MET A 1 0.35 -6.31 -13.60
C MET A 1 1.29 -5.44 -14.44
N ARG A 2 1.59 -4.21 -13.98
CA ARG A 2 2.28 -3.14 -14.74
C ARG A 2 3.65 -3.50 -15.34
N LEU A 3 4.38 -4.41 -14.70
CA LEU A 3 5.74 -4.80 -15.11
C LEU A 3 5.78 -6.14 -15.88
N GLY A 4 4.61 -6.75 -16.17
CA GLY A 4 4.56 -8.06 -16.83
C GLY A 4 5.12 -9.22 -15.98
N VAL A 5 5.25 -9.02 -14.66
CA VAL A 5 6.17 -9.81 -13.83
C VAL A 5 5.77 -11.25 -13.48
N GLN A 6 4.56 -11.78 -13.55
CA GLN A 6 4.18 -13.14 -13.06
C GLN A 6 4.55 -13.53 -11.60
N ARG A 7 5.82 -13.46 -11.18
CA ARG A 7 6.29 -13.75 -9.82
C ARG A 7 7.51 -12.89 -9.44
N ALA A 8 7.53 -12.41 -8.21
CA ALA A 8 8.67 -11.67 -7.64
C ALA A 8 9.19 -12.39 -6.39
N TYR A 9 10.51 -12.36 -6.20
CA TYR A 9 11.18 -12.89 -5.02
C TYR A 9 12.13 -11.82 -4.46
N TRP A 10 12.22 -11.74 -3.14
CA TRP A 10 13.12 -10.84 -2.45
C TRP A 10 14.33 -11.64 -1.96
N TYR A 11 15.53 -11.30 -2.41
CA TYR A 11 16.79 -11.96 -2.04
C TYR A 11 17.82 -10.95 -1.54
N TYR A 12 18.69 -11.39 -0.63
CA TYR A 12 19.85 -10.65 -0.14
C TYR A 12 21.09 -11.55 -0.16
N TRP A 13 22.22 -11.04 -0.65
CA TRP A 13 23.45 -11.80 -0.95
C TRP A 13 24.69 -11.27 -0.21
N TYR A 14 24.61 -11.06 1.11
CA TYR A 14 25.75 -10.65 1.95
C TYR A 14 25.71 -11.33 3.31
N ALA A 15 26.88 -11.36 3.99
CA ALA A 15 27.02 -11.93 5.33
C ALA A 15 25.99 -11.30 6.31
N PRO A 16 25.32 -12.11 7.15
CA PRO A 16 24.21 -11.67 7.98
C PRO A 16 24.71 -10.95 9.24
N THR A 17 25.25 -9.74 9.07
CA THR A 17 25.78 -8.94 10.19
C THR A 17 24.75 -7.98 10.78
N THR A 18 23.64 -7.74 10.09
CA THR A 18 22.46 -7.01 10.57
C THR A 18 21.21 -7.62 9.92
N LEU A 19 20.09 -7.70 10.64
CA LEU A 19 18.78 -8.23 10.22
C LEU A 19 18.29 -7.58 8.91
N LEU A 20 18.81 -8.01 7.76
CA LEU A 20 18.45 -7.51 6.43
C LEU A 20 17.55 -8.55 5.76
N GLY A 21 16.26 -8.20 5.68
CA GLY A 21 15.17 -9.03 5.18
C GLY A 21 13.85 -8.67 5.87
N ILE A 22 12.71 -9.06 5.30
CA ILE A 22 11.45 -9.09 6.06
C ILE A 22 11.60 -10.23 7.06
N ASN A 23 12.07 -9.91 8.26
CA ASN A 23 11.99 -10.83 9.38
C ASN A 23 10.52 -10.90 9.77
N MET A 24 9.86 -12.02 9.46
CA MET A 24 8.48 -12.30 9.86
C MET A 24 8.39 -12.63 11.36
N ILE A 25 9.18 -11.94 12.18
CA ILE A 25 9.03 -11.97 13.64
C ILE A 25 7.71 -11.24 13.93
N ASP A 26 6.81 -11.93 14.61
CA ASP A 26 5.49 -11.39 14.94
C ASP A 26 5.62 -10.04 15.65
N GLY A 27 4.79 -9.08 15.22
CA GLY A 27 4.78 -7.72 15.75
C GLY A 27 5.92 -6.80 15.29
N SER A 28 6.89 -7.30 14.52
CA SER A 28 7.92 -6.44 13.93
C SER A 28 7.34 -5.53 12.84
N ALA A 29 7.88 -4.31 12.71
CA ALA A 29 7.46 -3.36 11.67
C ALA A 29 7.44 -3.94 10.23
N PRO A 30 8.47 -4.70 9.77
CA PRO A 30 8.41 -5.29 8.43
C PRO A 30 7.33 -6.37 8.29
N ALA A 31 7.06 -7.17 9.33
CA ALA A 31 5.99 -8.16 9.32
C ALA A 31 4.61 -7.50 9.23
N ILE A 32 4.38 -6.43 9.99
CA ILE A 32 3.15 -5.63 9.95
C ILE A 32 2.95 -5.02 8.56
N GLY A 33 3.99 -4.37 8.02
CA GLY A 33 3.98 -3.77 6.70
C GLY A 33 3.63 -4.76 5.59
N TYR A 34 4.27 -5.93 5.63
CA TYR A 34 4.00 -7.01 4.69
C TYR A 34 2.55 -7.51 4.81
N GLN A 35 2.10 -7.83 6.02
CA GLN A 35 0.77 -8.41 6.24
C GLN A 35 -0.35 -7.44 5.83
N ASN A 36 -0.22 -6.15 6.15
CA ASN A 36 -1.20 -5.14 5.75
C ASN A 36 -1.28 -5.01 4.23
N THR A 37 -0.12 -4.89 3.58
CA THR A 37 -0.05 -4.78 2.12
C THR A 37 -0.59 -6.05 1.44
N TYR A 38 -0.28 -7.23 1.99
CA TYR A 38 -0.82 -8.51 1.54
C TYR A 38 -2.35 -8.52 1.62
N ASN A 39 -2.92 -8.11 2.76
CA ASN A 39 -4.37 -8.09 2.98
C ASN A 39 -5.10 -7.16 1.99
N TRP A 40 -4.48 -6.02 1.65
CA TRP A 40 -5.04 -5.09 0.69
C TRP A 40 -5.11 -5.65 -0.74
N LEU A 41 -4.06 -6.37 -1.16
CA LEU A 41 -3.87 -6.73 -2.57
C LEU A 41 -4.38 -8.13 -2.92
N VAL A 42 -4.29 -9.08 -1.99
CA VAL A 42 -4.52 -10.49 -2.30
C VAL A 42 -5.98 -10.79 -2.59
N GLY A 43 -6.21 -11.52 -3.69
CA GLY A 43 -7.53 -11.86 -4.19
C GLY A 43 -8.25 -10.69 -4.87
N GLY A 44 -7.57 -9.57 -5.12
CA GLY A 44 -8.12 -8.42 -5.85
C GLY A 44 -7.49 -8.23 -7.23
N ASP A 45 -8.26 -7.67 -8.15
CA ASP A 45 -7.77 -7.20 -9.44
C ASP A 45 -7.12 -5.84 -9.28
N VAL A 46 -5.84 -5.73 -9.64
CA VAL A 46 -5.02 -4.54 -9.40
C VAL A 46 -4.68 -3.83 -10.71
N ASN A 47 -5.07 -2.56 -10.81
CA ASN A 47 -4.73 -1.67 -11.92
C ASN A 47 -4.02 -0.41 -11.40
N CYS A 48 -2.87 -0.07 -11.97
CA CYS A 48 -2.03 1.01 -11.44
C CYS A 48 -1.64 2.03 -12.50
N SER A 49 -1.58 3.29 -12.10
CA SER A 49 -1.03 4.40 -12.86
C SER A 49 0.13 5.05 -12.11
N THR A 50 1.00 5.74 -12.84
CA THR A 50 2.17 6.41 -12.27
C THR A 50 2.28 7.85 -12.67
N ALA A 51 2.50 8.68 -11.65
CA ALA A 51 2.70 10.11 -11.72
C ALA A 51 3.56 10.53 -10.53
N ALA A 52 3.45 11.79 -10.09
CA ALA A 52 4.07 12.25 -8.85
C ALA A 52 3.62 11.42 -7.62
N VAL A 53 2.35 11.03 -7.61
CA VAL A 53 1.79 10.01 -6.72
C VAL A 53 1.39 8.81 -7.58
N ASN A 54 1.93 7.65 -7.26
CA ASN A 54 1.53 6.39 -7.85
C ASN A 54 0.22 5.93 -7.21
N ILE A 55 -0.69 5.40 -8.02
CA ILE A 55 -2.03 5.03 -7.59
C ILE A 55 -2.33 3.63 -8.13
N CYS A 56 -2.82 2.74 -7.28
CA CYS A 56 -3.36 1.45 -7.66
C CYS A 56 -4.81 1.33 -7.20
N SER A 57 -5.73 1.12 -8.13
CA SER A 57 -7.10 0.68 -7.83
C SER A 57 -7.09 -0.82 -7.64
N ILE A 58 -7.80 -1.29 -6.61
CA ILE A 58 -7.94 -2.69 -6.25
C ILE A 58 -9.42 -3.01 -6.20
N ASN A 59 -9.87 -3.95 -7.02
CA ASN A 59 -11.23 -4.46 -6.99
C ASN A 59 -11.23 -5.85 -6.35
N LYS A 60 -11.85 -5.99 -5.18
CA LYS A 60 -12.00 -7.27 -4.49
C LYS A 60 -13.48 -7.61 -4.42
N ALA A 61 -13.91 -8.50 -5.32
CA ALA A 61 -15.30 -8.96 -5.42
C ALA A 61 -16.34 -7.80 -5.53
N GLY A 62 -16.02 -6.76 -6.30
CA GLY A 62 -16.88 -5.58 -6.48
C GLY A 62 -16.64 -4.44 -5.50
N VAL A 63 -15.86 -4.68 -4.42
CA VAL A 63 -15.45 -3.62 -3.50
C VAL A 63 -14.18 -2.97 -4.02
N ILE A 64 -14.28 -1.69 -4.39
CA ILE A 64 -13.15 -0.91 -4.89
C ILE A 64 -12.45 -0.21 -3.72
N SER A 65 -11.13 -0.35 -3.69
CA SER A 65 -10.25 0.39 -2.81
C SER A 65 -9.04 0.91 -3.58
N THR A 66 -8.28 1.82 -2.98
CA THR A 66 -7.13 2.45 -3.64
C THR A 66 -5.91 2.42 -2.74
N VAL A 67 -4.73 2.15 -3.30
CA VAL A 67 -3.44 2.36 -2.63
C VAL A 67 -2.70 3.47 -3.34
N ALA A 68 -2.17 4.43 -2.59
CA ALA A 68 -1.38 5.54 -3.11
C ALA A 68 -0.02 5.65 -2.40
N TRP A 69 1.03 6.00 -3.15
CA TRP A 69 2.37 6.28 -2.62
C TRP A 69 3.19 7.16 -3.56
N ALA A 70 4.08 7.99 -3.01
CA ALA A 70 5.10 8.70 -3.78
C ALA A 70 6.36 7.83 -3.92
N SER A 71 7.03 7.85 -5.07
CA SER A 71 8.33 7.16 -5.22
C SER A 71 9.45 7.87 -4.44
N THR A 72 9.32 9.18 -4.27
CA THR A 72 10.24 10.05 -3.52
C THR A 72 9.46 11.24 -2.97
N GLY A 73 9.84 11.77 -1.81
CA GLY A 73 9.22 12.97 -1.25
C GLY A 73 7.74 12.77 -0.93
N SER A 74 6.89 13.70 -1.39
CA SER A 74 5.45 13.65 -1.22
C SER A 74 4.70 14.36 -2.36
N GLY A 75 3.41 14.11 -2.50
CA GLY A 75 2.56 14.76 -3.48
C GLY A 75 1.10 14.88 -3.02
N ALA A 76 0.36 15.77 -3.67
CA ALA A 76 -1.06 15.94 -3.41
C ALA A 76 -1.86 14.75 -3.98
N PHE A 77 -2.88 14.34 -3.24
CA PHE A 77 -3.79 13.27 -3.61
C PHE A 77 -5.20 13.62 -3.13
N THR A 78 -6.22 13.24 -3.90
CA THR A 78 -7.62 13.44 -3.51
C THR A 78 -8.18 12.11 -3.05
N VAL A 79 -8.80 12.10 -1.86
CA VAL A 79 -9.39 10.88 -1.30
C VAL A 79 -10.45 10.34 -2.27
N PRO A 80 -10.35 9.05 -2.69
CA PRO A 80 -11.29 8.46 -3.64
C PRO A 80 -12.73 8.45 -3.13
N ALA A 81 -13.68 8.43 -4.06
CA ALA A 81 -15.08 8.22 -3.73
C ALA A 81 -15.28 6.88 -3.00
N GLY A 82 -16.18 6.87 -2.00
CA GLY A 82 -16.49 5.68 -1.21
C GLY A 82 -15.46 5.32 -0.13
N ALA A 83 -14.30 6.00 -0.09
CA ALA A 83 -13.36 5.83 1.01
C ALA A 83 -13.83 6.60 2.26
N THR A 84 -13.87 5.92 3.39
CA THR A 84 -14.19 6.50 4.71
C THR A 84 -13.03 6.40 5.70
N VAL A 85 -12.03 5.58 5.37
CA VAL A 85 -10.79 5.43 6.16
C VAL A 85 -9.57 5.37 5.24
N GLN A 86 -8.43 5.76 5.80
CA GLN A 86 -7.12 5.48 5.23
C GLN A 86 -6.28 4.68 6.23
N THR A 87 -5.47 3.74 5.73
CA THR A 87 -4.58 2.90 6.53
C THR A 87 -3.18 2.90 5.93
N THR A 88 -2.19 3.32 6.71
CA THR A 88 -0.77 3.25 6.29
C THR A 88 -0.27 1.80 6.35
N ALA A 89 0.82 1.48 5.64
CA ALA A 89 1.40 0.12 5.70
C ALA A 89 1.83 -0.26 7.14
N ALA A 90 2.16 0.73 7.98
CA ALA A 90 2.44 0.54 9.40
C ALA A 90 1.20 0.16 10.25
N GLY A 91 0.01 0.10 9.67
CA GLY A 91 -1.23 -0.28 10.36
C GLY A 91 -1.94 0.87 11.06
N VAL A 92 -1.50 2.11 10.85
CA VAL A 92 -2.18 3.29 11.41
C VAL A 92 -3.38 3.63 10.53
N THR A 93 -4.59 3.53 11.11
CA THR A 93 -5.86 3.84 10.46
C THR A 93 -6.42 5.16 10.97
N THR A 94 -6.87 6.01 10.04
CA THR A 94 -7.50 7.31 10.35
C THR A 94 -8.75 7.52 9.47
N PRO A 95 -9.81 8.16 9.99
CA PRO A 95 -10.98 8.53 9.19
C PRO A 95 -10.60 9.54 8.10
N VAL A 96 -11.25 9.45 6.94
CA VAL A 96 -11.10 10.40 5.83
C VAL A 96 -12.45 10.74 5.21
N VAL A 97 -12.51 11.88 4.55
CA VAL A 97 -13.69 12.32 3.79
C VAL A 97 -13.39 12.22 2.30
N ALA A 98 -14.22 11.50 1.55
CA ALA A 98 -14.10 11.42 0.10
C ALA A 98 -14.07 12.82 -0.55
N GLY A 99 -13.19 13.00 -1.54
CA GLY A 99 -13.00 14.28 -2.24
C GLY A 99 -12.11 15.29 -1.49
N SER A 100 -11.74 15.03 -0.23
CA SER A 100 -10.80 15.90 0.49
C SER A 100 -9.36 15.76 -0.04
N PRO A 101 -8.56 16.83 -0.05
CA PRO A 101 -7.14 16.75 -0.38
C PRO A 101 -6.34 16.21 0.80
N VAL A 102 -5.38 15.32 0.50
CA VAL A 102 -4.40 14.78 1.43
C VAL A 102 -3.01 14.80 0.80
N THR A 103 -1.97 14.78 1.64
CA THR A 103 -0.58 14.64 1.18
C THR A 103 -0.14 13.20 1.34
N ILE A 104 0.34 12.60 0.25
CA ILE A 104 0.84 11.23 0.21
C ILE A 104 2.37 11.25 0.14
N GLY A 105 3.01 10.61 1.12
CA GLY A 105 4.45 10.41 1.14
C GLY A 105 4.88 9.08 0.53
N ILE A 106 6.10 8.65 0.85
CA ILE A 106 6.67 7.38 0.39
C ILE A 106 6.02 6.15 1.03
N MET A 107 5.34 6.31 2.16
CA MET A 107 4.66 5.21 2.85
C MET A 107 3.38 4.85 2.07
N PRO A 108 3.23 3.61 1.58
CA PRO A 108 1.99 3.18 0.96
C PRO A 108 0.81 3.35 1.91
N THR A 109 -0.24 3.97 1.40
CA THR A 109 -1.47 4.24 2.14
C THR A 109 -2.66 3.70 1.35
N TRP A 110 -3.43 2.84 2.00
CA TRP A 110 -4.68 2.29 1.49
C TRP A 110 -5.86 3.18 1.85
N PHE A 111 -6.85 3.27 0.97
CA PHE A 111 -8.09 4.03 1.09
C PHE A 111 -9.26 3.12 0.74
N GLY A 112 -10.27 3.06 1.60
CA GLY A 112 -11.48 2.29 1.34
C GLY A 112 -12.56 2.54 2.38
N ALA A 113 -13.67 1.80 2.27
CA ALA A 113 -14.72 1.82 3.26
C ALA A 113 -14.27 1.07 4.53
N ALA A 114 -14.62 1.59 5.70
CA ALA A 114 -14.50 0.85 6.95
C ALA A 114 -15.35 -0.42 6.86
N SER A 115 -14.70 -1.58 7.01
CA SER A 115 -15.32 -2.90 7.10
C SER A 115 -15.64 -3.26 8.54
#